data_AF-A0A1B8P1A1-F1
#
_entry.id   AF-A0A1B8P1A1-F1
#
_cell.length_a   1.000
_cell.length_b   1.000
_cell.length_c   1.000
_cell.angle_alpha   90.00
_cell.angle_beta   90.00
_cell.angle_gamma   90.00
#
_symmetry.space_group_name_H-M   'P 1'
#
loop_
_entity.id
_entity.type
_entity.pdbx_description
1 polymer ?
#
loop_
_entity_poly.entity_id
_entity_poly.type
_entity_poly.pdbx_seq_one_letter_code
_entity_poly.pdbx_strand_id
1 'polypeptide(L)'
;MSLQRASYAEDAYRAEAIPPLPASPRARERTGEDLLPFGDYADIEPYQQLCDDAELVQHQEKENPDFYKSQDWWWSHQRIRFLKSQAGLSILLMAVPVVWWFLLLGMVVYLSSEFFKSFQEASGAVVFEYVLIIISGVVVSSVLVVYTTQPLMDLIARFFKPLHGWFEKRFDRYTEGRCSEFNRQTGLVSLAQGKKKTPFVAPFIEFDGYIERVIQRGGVFYKLMLVHRYTGREFHHTSFSQTVTHKQEVHAQWDMLQRYMDVSQPLPDVPCLEPFRDRDPVTAEHDRKMGRDPRYWRDLDIEAWKEGEGAALLKAQMDYPWQQQRCLLTPRLGQVEMAVYREQRPTSMA
;
A
#
# COMPACT_ATOMS: atom_id res chain seq x y z
N MET A 1 1.14 11.27 -32.14
CA MET A 1 1.14 11.54 -30.69
C MET A 1 2.58 11.69 -30.25
N SER A 2 2.97 12.87 -29.80
CA SER A 2 4.34 13.19 -29.41
C SER A 2 4.76 12.35 -28.21
N LEU A 3 5.78 11.50 -28.38
CA LEU A 3 6.52 10.88 -27.29
C LEU A 3 7.11 12.01 -26.42
N GLN A 4 6.44 12.36 -25.33
CA GLN A 4 7.04 13.12 -24.25
C GLN A 4 8.21 12.26 -23.74
N ARG A 5 9.43 12.56 -24.18
CA ARG A 5 10.64 12.08 -23.49
C ARG A 5 10.50 12.58 -22.06
N ALA A 6 10.25 11.67 -21.12
CA ALA A 6 10.22 11.98 -19.70
C ALA A 6 11.61 12.50 -19.31
N SER A 7 11.79 13.83 -19.26
CA SER A 7 12.98 14.43 -18.69
C SER A 7 12.80 14.43 -17.18
N TYR A 8 13.64 13.67 -16.47
CA TYR A 8 13.74 13.78 -15.03
C TYR A 8 14.14 15.21 -14.65
N ALA A 9 13.60 15.74 -13.55
CA ALA A 9 14.05 17.01 -13.01
C ALA A 9 15.53 16.94 -12.60
N GLU A 10 16.21 18.08 -12.57
CA GLU A 10 17.61 18.15 -12.11
C GLU A 10 17.74 17.69 -10.66
N ASP A 11 16.73 17.99 -9.83
CA ASP A 11 16.66 17.62 -8.42
C ASP A 11 16.11 16.20 -8.17
N ALA A 12 15.86 15.43 -9.23
CA ALA A 12 15.44 14.05 -9.08
C ALA A 12 16.53 13.23 -8.34
N TYR A 13 16.09 12.29 -7.51
CA TYR A 13 16.99 11.56 -6.64
C TYR A 13 17.95 10.67 -7.45
N ARG A 14 19.24 10.71 -7.07
CA ARG A 14 20.31 9.86 -7.60
C ARG A 14 21.23 9.45 -6.45
N ALA A 15 21.45 8.16 -6.23
CA ALA A 15 22.31 7.67 -5.14
C ALA A 15 23.75 8.17 -5.27
N GLU A 16 24.26 8.25 -6.51
CA GLU A 16 25.64 8.67 -6.79
C GLU A 16 25.87 10.18 -6.55
N ALA A 17 24.81 10.98 -6.54
CA ALA A 17 24.86 12.44 -6.49
C ALA A 17 24.10 13.04 -5.30
N ILE A 18 24.15 12.39 -4.13
CA ILE A 18 23.54 12.95 -2.91
C ILE A 18 24.23 14.28 -2.55
N PRO A 19 23.49 15.40 -2.48
CA PRO A 19 24.07 16.70 -2.16
C PRO A 19 24.51 16.78 -0.68
N PRO A 20 25.35 17.76 -0.32
CA PRO A 20 25.57 18.12 1.08
C PRO A 20 24.24 18.39 1.79
N LEU A 21 24.07 17.83 2.99
CA LEU A 21 22.82 17.93 3.76
C LEU A 21 23.07 18.57 5.12
N PRO A 22 22.12 19.34 5.66
CA PRO A 22 22.23 19.85 7.01
C PRO A 22 22.10 18.73 8.04
N ALA A 23 22.73 18.96 9.19
CA ALA A 23 22.69 18.03 10.32
C ALA A 23 21.24 17.78 10.76
N SER A 24 20.97 16.56 11.21
CA SER A 24 19.67 16.23 11.81
C SER A 24 19.54 16.95 13.16
N PRO A 25 18.45 17.69 13.42
CA PRO A 25 18.23 18.35 14.70
C PRO A 25 18.08 17.38 15.87
N ARG A 26 17.68 16.13 15.57
CA ARG A 26 17.52 15.04 16.54
C ARG A 26 18.39 13.86 16.14
N ALA A 27 18.77 13.03 17.11
CA ALA A 27 19.43 11.76 16.82
C ALA A 27 18.56 10.92 15.86
N ARG A 28 19.19 10.33 14.84
CA ARG A 28 18.52 9.46 13.87
C ARG A 28 18.32 8.06 14.43
N GLU A 29 19.15 7.61 15.35
CA GLU A 29 18.95 6.36 16.07
C GLU A 29 17.78 6.50 17.04
N ARG A 30 16.84 5.56 16.98
CA ARG A 30 15.60 5.58 17.75
C ARG A 30 15.44 4.27 18.50
N THR A 31 15.01 4.34 19.76
CA THR A 31 14.88 3.15 20.59
C THR A 31 13.76 2.24 20.06
N GLY A 32 14.10 1.01 19.69
CA GLY A 32 13.14 0.01 19.24
C GLY A 32 12.80 0.06 17.75
N GLU A 33 13.46 0.92 16.99
CA GLU A 33 13.29 1.07 15.55
C GLU A 33 14.67 0.99 14.87
N ASP A 34 14.79 0.18 13.81
CA ASP A 34 16.07 0.00 13.12
C ASP A 34 16.14 0.99 11.94
N LEU A 35 17.15 1.88 11.93
CA LEU A 35 17.38 2.83 10.84
C LEU A 35 17.86 2.10 9.57
N LEU A 36 17.24 2.41 8.44
CA LEU A 36 17.57 1.81 7.15
C LEU A 36 18.60 2.66 6.37
N PRO A 37 19.56 2.02 5.68
CA PRO A 37 20.61 2.71 4.93
C PRO A 37 20.09 3.29 3.61
N PHE A 38 20.80 4.28 3.08
CA PHE A 38 20.49 4.91 1.80
C PHE A 38 21.54 4.60 0.72
N GLY A 39 21.08 4.27 -0.48
CA GLY A 39 21.86 4.28 -1.73
C GLY A 39 22.77 3.09 -2.02
N ASP A 40 22.98 2.17 -1.07
CA ASP A 40 23.75 0.94 -1.29
C ASP A 40 22.77 -0.21 -1.58
N TYR A 41 22.42 -0.37 -2.86
CA TYR A 41 21.31 -1.22 -3.27
C TYR A 41 21.67 -2.70 -3.25
N ALA A 42 20.73 -3.52 -2.77
CA ALA A 42 20.85 -4.97 -2.79
C ALA A 42 20.36 -5.58 -4.11
N ASP A 43 19.54 -4.85 -4.87
CA ASP A 43 18.85 -5.32 -6.08
C ASP A 43 17.98 -6.56 -5.83
N ILE A 44 17.39 -6.64 -4.63
CA ILE A 44 16.49 -7.71 -4.20
C ILE A 44 15.09 -7.13 -4.01
N GLU A 45 14.12 -7.70 -4.71
CA GLU A 45 12.71 -7.31 -4.58
C GLU A 45 12.05 -7.96 -3.34
N PRO A 46 11.10 -7.27 -2.68
CA PRO A 46 10.37 -7.79 -1.52
C PRO A 46 9.46 -8.96 -1.93
N TYR A 47 9.82 -10.19 -1.55
CA TYR A 47 9.16 -11.43 -1.98
C TYR A 47 7.66 -11.46 -1.65
N GLN A 48 7.27 -11.11 -0.42
CA GLN A 48 5.88 -11.17 -0.01
C GLN A 48 5.05 -10.17 -0.80
N GLN A 49 5.54 -8.93 -0.92
CA GLN A 49 4.87 -7.92 -1.75
C GLN A 49 4.78 -8.36 -3.21
N LEU A 50 5.82 -8.98 -3.77
CA LEU A 50 5.86 -9.43 -5.16
C LEU A 50 4.77 -10.49 -5.45
N CYS A 51 4.58 -11.43 -4.52
CA CYS A 51 3.52 -12.43 -4.61
C CYS A 51 2.13 -11.77 -4.58
N ASP A 52 1.89 -10.91 -3.59
CA ASP A 52 0.60 -10.24 -3.40
C ASP A 52 0.25 -9.35 -4.61
N ASP A 53 1.23 -8.60 -5.14
CA ASP A 53 1.07 -7.72 -6.29
C ASP A 53 0.84 -8.51 -7.59
N ALA A 54 1.49 -9.67 -7.77
CA ALA A 54 1.32 -10.51 -8.95
C ALA A 54 -0.09 -11.12 -9.01
N GLU A 55 -0.58 -11.67 -7.89
CA GLU A 55 -1.95 -12.20 -7.80
C GLU A 55 -2.98 -11.10 -8.09
N LEU A 56 -2.78 -9.91 -7.52
CA LEU A 56 -3.65 -8.76 -7.74
C LEU A 56 -3.68 -8.32 -9.20
N VAL A 57 -2.51 -8.18 -9.83
CA VAL A 57 -2.41 -7.76 -11.24
C VAL A 57 -3.06 -8.78 -12.18
N GLN A 58 -2.80 -10.07 -11.98
CA GLN A 58 -3.39 -11.13 -12.81
C GLN A 58 -4.91 -11.22 -12.61
N HIS A 59 -5.41 -10.98 -11.40
CA HIS A 59 -6.85 -10.89 -11.14
C HIS A 59 -7.47 -9.68 -11.87
N GLN A 60 -6.87 -8.50 -11.77
CA GLN A 60 -7.37 -7.29 -12.42
C GLN A 60 -7.34 -7.38 -13.94
N GLU A 61 -6.32 -8.02 -14.53
CA GLU A 61 -6.27 -8.22 -15.99
C GLU A 61 -7.41 -9.11 -16.50
N LYS A 62 -7.78 -10.15 -15.75
CA LYS A 62 -8.93 -11.01 -16.08
C LYS A 62 -10.25 -10.22 -16.11
N GLU A 63 -10.40 -9.23 -15.23
CA GLU A 63 -11.59 -8.37 -15.20
C GLU A 63 -11.55 -7.27 -16.27
N ASN A 64 -10.37 -6.66 -16.49
CA ASN A 64 -10.15 -5.59 -17.44
C ASN A 64 -8.71 -5.61 -17.99
N PRO A 65 -8.50 -5.97 -19.27
CA PRO A 65 -7.17 -5.98 -19.89
C PRO A 65 -6.44 -4.63 -19.89
N ASP A 66 -7.18 -3.52 -19.78
CA ASP A 66 -6.66 -2.15 -19.72
C ASP A 66 -6.70 -1.57 -18.29
N PHE A 67 -6.67 -2.41 -17.25
CA PHE A 67 -6.76 -2.00 -15.84
C PHE A 67 -5.79 -0.87 -15.46
N TYR A 68 -4.55 -0.90 -15.99
CA TYR A 68 -3.49 0.07 -15.72
C TYR A 68 -3.74 1.46 -16.33
N LYS A 69 -4.73 1.61 -17.22
CA LYS A 69 -5.19 2.91 -17.75
C LYS A 69 -6.29 3.53 -16.91
N SER A 70 -6.88 2.77 -15.98
CA SER A 70 -7.92 3.28 -15.08
C SER A 70 -7.36 4.34 -14.13
N GLN A 71 -8.23 5.22 -13.64
CA GLN A 71 -7.83 6.22 -12.62
C GLN A 71 -7.48 5.57 -11.28
N ASP A 72 -7.96 4.35 -11.07
CA ASP A 72 -7.80 3.54 -9.86
C ASP A 72 -6.41 2.89 -9.77
N TRP A 73 -5.65 2.88 -10.86
CA TRP A 73 -4.30 2.38 -10.84
C TRP A 73 -3.33 3.39 -10.21
N TRP A 74 -2.63 2.97 -9.16
CA TRP A 74 -1.89 3.89 -8.30
C TRP A 74 -0.38 3.94 -8.58
N TRP A 75 0.17 2.97 -9.32
CA TRP A 75 1.60 2.90 -9.63
C TRP A 75 1.86 3.28 -11.09
N SER A 76 2.97 3.95 -11.36
CA SER A 76 3.36 4.31 -12.71
C SER A 76 4.86 4.56 -12.78
N HIS A 77 5.42 4.67 -13.97
CA HIS A 77 6.82 5.07 -14.14
C HIS A 77 7.18 6.46 -13.58
N GLN A 78 6.20 7.31 -13.28
CA GLN A 78 6.44 8.68 -12.81
C GLN A 78 6.21 8.83 -11.31
N ARG A 79 5.16 8.18 -10.81
CA ARG A 79 4.70 8.29 -9.42
C ARG A 79 4.08 7.00 -8.89
N ILE A 80 4.31 6.77 -7.61
CA ILE A 80 3.56 5.80 -6.79
C ILE A 80 2.63 6.60 -5.89
N ARG A 81 1.33 6.40 -6.05
CA ARG A 81 0.29 6.96 -5.19
C ARG A 81 -0.16 5.91 -4.18
N PHE A 82 -0.56 6.36 -3.01
CA PHE A 82 -1.08 5.47 -1.98
C PHE A 82 -1.94 6.26 -1.00
N LEU A 83 -2.89 5.59 -0.38
CA LEU A 83 -3.75 6.22 0.61
C LEU A 83 -3.18 6.04 2.01
N LYS A 84 -3.38 7.06 2.84
CA LYS A 84 -3.20 6.91 4.28
C LYS A 84 -4.25 5.93 4.78
N SER A 85 -3.80 4.74 5.20
CA SER A 85 -4.67 3.71 5.75
C SER A 85 -5.31 4.24 7.04
N GLN A 86 -6.64 4.31 7.05
CA GLN A 86 -7.43 4.68 8.22
C GLN A 86 -8.65 3.77 8.28
N ALA A 87 -8.86 3.19 9.46
CA ALA A 87 -9.93 2.22 9.74
C ALA A 87 -11.34 2.70 9.35
N GLY A 88 -11.59 4.00 9.22
CA GLY A 88 -12.92 4.54 8.94
C GLY A 88 -13.59 4.07 7.65
N LEU A 89 -12.84 3.86 6.55
CA LEU A 89 -13.42 3.33 5.31
C LEU A 89 -13.70 1.82 5.44
N SER A 90 -12.75 1.08 6.03
CA SER A 90 -12.92 -0.35 6.30
C SER A 90 -14.09 -0.62 7.25
N ILE A 91 -14.29 0.22 8.27
CA ILE A 91 -15.43 0.14 9.20
C ILE A 91 -16.73 0.41 8.46
N LEU A 92 -16.77 1.38 7.56
CA LEU A 92 -17.97 1.67 6.75
C LEU A 92 -18.33 0.48 5.85
N LEU A 93 -17.34 -0.14 5.20
CA LEU A 93 -17.57 -1.31 4.35
C LEU A 93 -17.98 -2.54 5.18
N MET A 94 -17.39 -2.74 6.36
CA MET A 94 -17.79 -3.81 7.29
C MET A 94 -19.14 -3.57 7.95
N ALA A 95 -19.62 -2.33 8.02
CA ALA A 95 -20.94 -2.05 8.60
C ALA A 95 -22.07 -2.68 7.79
N VAL A 96 -21.94 -2.77 6.47
CA VAL A 96 -22.98 -3.35 5.59
C VAL A 96 -23.28 -4.82 5.92
N PRO A 97 -22.31 -5.76 5.90
CA PRO A 97 -22.56 -7.15 6.26
C PRO A 97 -23.03 -7.32 7.70
N VAL A 98 -22.55 -6.49 8.63
CA VAL A 98 -22.97 -6.53 10.04
C VAL A 98 -24.44 -6.11 10.19
N VAL A 99 -24.84 -4.99 9.58
CA VAL A 99 -26.23 -4.52 9.59
C VAL A 99 -27.14 -5.55 8.91
N TRP A 100 -26.70 -6.13 7.80
CA TRP A 100 -27.43 -7.18 7.10
C TRP A 100 -27.63 -8.43 7.96
N TRP A 101 -26.60 -8.86 8.70
CA TRP A 101 -26.71 -9.96 9.65
C TRP A 101 -27.76 -9.70 10.74
N PHE A 102 -27.75 -8.50 11.31
CA PHE A 102 -28.76 -8.11 12.32
C PHE A 102 -30.18 -8.07 11.74
N LEU A 103 -30.35 -7.68 10.47
CA LEU A 103 -31.65 -7.70 9.80
C LEU A 103 -32.17 -9.13 9.60
N LEU A 104 -31.30 -10.06 9.16
CA LEU A 104 -31.67 -11.48 9.03
C LEU A 104 -32.00 -12.10 10.40
N LEU A 105 -31.19 -11.83 11.42
CA LEU A 105 -31.45 -12.30 12.77
C LEU A 105 -32.76 -11.73 13.32
N GLY A 106 -33.01 -10.44 13.11
CA GLY A 106 -34.27 -9.78 13.48
C GLY A 106 -35.48 -10.41 12.80
N MET A 107 -35.35 -10.81 11.53
CA MET A 107 -36.41 -11.54 10.81
C MET A 107 -36.66 -12.91 11.45
N VAL A 108 -35.63 -13.65 11.83
CA VAL A 108 -35.80 -14.95 12.52
C VAL A 108 -36.51 -14.77 13.85
N VAL A 109 -36.08 -13.81 14.67
CA VAL A 109 -36.71 -13.51 15.98
C VAL A 109 -38.17 -13.08 15.80
N TYR A 110 -38.45 -12.26 14.80
CA TYR A 110 -39.81 -11.82 14.50
C TYR A 110 -40.70 -13.00 14.12
N LEU A 111 -40.29 -13.82 13.15
CA LEU A 111 -41.05 -14.99 12.71
C LEU A 111 -41.24 -16.01 13.84
N SER A 112 -40.20 -16.26 14.65
CA SER A 112 -40.31 -17.16 15.79
C SER A 112 -41.26 -16.62 16.86
N SER A 113 -41.29 -15.29 17.07
CA SER A 113 -42.21 -14.67 18.02
C SER A 113 -43.67 -14.74 17.57
N GLU A 114 -43.95 -14.56 16.28
CA GLU A 114 -45.30 -14.73 15.72
C GLU A 114 -45.75 -16.20 15.78
N PHE A 115 -44.84 -17.14 15.53
CA PHE A 115 -45.11 -18.57 15.72
C PHE A 115 -45.41 -18.89 17.19
N PHE A 116 -44.64 -18.35 18.13
CA PHE A 116 -44.82 -18.58 19.57
C PHE A 116 -46.17 -18.06 20.09
N LYS A 117 -46.66 -16.93 19.57
CA LYS A 117 -47.99 -16.39 19.91
C LYS A 117 -49.15 -17.33 19.56
N SER A 118 -48.94 -18.27 18.64
CA SER A 118 -49.97 -19.24 18.25
C SER A 118 -50.19 -20.34 19.30
N PHE A 119 -49.34 -20.41 20.33
CA PHE A 119 -49.48 -21.35 21.45
C PHE A 119 -50.14 -20.66 22.65
N GLN A 120 -51.31 -21.14 23.08
CA GLN A 120 -52.07 -20.56 24.19
C GLN A 120 -51.43 -20.76 25.58
N GLU A 121 -50.66 -21.83 25.77
CA GLU A 121 -49.95 -22.13 27.02
C GLU A 121 -48.47 -22.45 26.75
N ALA A 122 -47.57 -21.67 27.37
CA ALA A 122 -46.14 -21.88 27.25
C ALA A 122 -45.69 -23.04 28.16
N SER A 123 -45.76 -24.26 27.66
CA SER A 123 -45.13 -25.41 28.32
C SER A 123 -43.59 -25.31 28.21
N GLY A 124 -42.87 -25.96 29.14
CA GLY A 124 -41.40 -25.98 29.12
C GLY A 124 -40.82 -26.53 27.80
N ALA A 125 -41.54 -27.43 27.11
CA ALA A 125 -41.15 -27.94 25.80
C ALA A 125 -41.22 -26.88 24.69
N VAL A 126 -42.28 -26.05 24.68
CA VAL A 126 -42.45 -24.97 23.69
C VAL A 126 -41.38 -23.89 23.88
N VAL A 127 -41.02 -23.59 25.13
CA VAL A 127 -39.91 -22.66 25.43
C VAL A 127 -38.57 -23.23 24.97
N PHE A 128 -38.34 -24.53 25.18
CA PHE A 128 -37.12 -25.21 24.72
C PHE A 128 -37.00 -25.22 23.20
N GLU A 129 -38.07 -25.54 22.47
CA GLU A 129 -38.11 -25.48 21.01
C GLU A 129 -37.88 -24.06 20.48
N TYR A 130 -38.48 -23.05 21.11
CA TYR A 130 -38.24 -21.65 20.77
C TYR A 130 -36.76 -21.27 20.89
N VAL A 131 -36.09 -21.68 21.96
CA VAL A 131 -34.65 -21.45 22.16
C VAL A 131 -33.83 -22.15 21.06
N LEU A 132 -34.17 -23.38 20.70
CA LEU A 132 -33.49 -24.11 19.62
C LEU A 132 -33.68 -23.41 18.26
N ILE A 133 -34.87 -22.90 17.97
CA ILE A 133 -35.15 -22.13 16.74
C ILE A 133 -34.26 -20.88 16.70
N ILE A 134 -34.15 -20.12 17.80
CA ILE A 134 -33.27 -18.95 17.86
C ILE A 134 -31.80 -19.34 17.63
N ILE A 135 -31.31 -20.39 18.29
CA ILE A 135 -29.93 -20.86 18.13
C ILE A 135 -29.67 -21.27 16.68
N SER A 136 -30.57 -22.04 16.07
CA SER A 136 -30.46 -22.43 14.66
C SER A 136 -30.53 -21.21 13.73
N GLY A 137 -31.36 -20.22 14.08
CA GLY A 137 -31.49 -18.94 13.40
C GLY A 137 -30.21 -18.13 13.34
N VAL A 138 -29.44 -18.11 14.43
CA VAL A 138 -28.12 -17.46 14.50
C VAL A 138 -27.16 -18.13 13.51
N VAL A 139 -27.14 -19.47 13.46
CA VAL A 139 -26.27 -20.23 12.56
C VAL A 139 -26.66 -19.98 11.10
N VAL A 140 -27.95 -20.12 10.77
CA VAL A 140 -28.47 -19.91 9.42
C VAL A 140 -28.22 -18.47 8.94
N SER A 141 -28.47 -17.47 9.77
CA SER A 141 -28.22 -16.06 9.43
C SER A 141 -26.75 -15.80 9.16
N SER A 142 -25.85 -16.40 9.94
CA SER A 142 -24.40 -16.28 9.75
C SER A 142 -23.94 -16.84 8.40
N VAL A 143 -24.46 -18.01 8.01
CA VAL A 143 -24.16 -18.62 6.71
C VAL A 143 -24.74 -17.80 5.57
N LEU A 144 -26.00 -17.36 5.69
CA LEU A 144 -26.68 -16.58 4.66
C LEU A 144 -25.98 -15.26 4.37
N VAL A 145 -25.46 -14.56 5.37
CA VAL A 145 -24.74 -13.29 5.14
C VAL A 145 -23.54 -13.47 4.22
N VAL A 146 -22.76 -14.56 4.36
CA VAL A 146 -21.59 -14.80 3.50
C VAL A 146 -21.98 -14.87 2.03
N TYR A 147 -23.08 -15.54 1.71
CA TYR A 147 -23.55 -15.72 0.33
C TYR A 147 -24.37 -14.54 -0.20
N THR A 148 -25.09 -13.82 0.66
CA THR A 148 -26.02 -12.76 0.26
C THR A 148 -25.42 -11.36 0.27
N THR A 149 -24.23 -11.17 0.89
CA THR A 149 -23.59 -9.85 0.94
C THR A 149 -23.15 -9.36 -0.44
N GLN A 150 -22.53 -10.21 -1.26
CA GLN A 150 -22.08 -9.85 -2.62
C GLN A 150 -23.25 -9.36 -3.51
N PRO A 151 -24.36 -10.12 -3.69
CA PRO A 151 -25.48 -9.65 -4.50
C PRO A 151 -26.20 -8.44 -3.90
N LEU A 152 -26.21 -8.28 -2.56
CA LEU A 152 -26.73 -7.09 -1.89
C LEU A 152 -25.90 -5.85 -2.25
N MET A 153 -24.58 -5.96 -2.22
CA MET A 153 -23.67 -4.87 -2.61
C MET A 153 -23.87 -4.47 -4.07
N ASP A 154 -24.04 -5.43 -4.98
CA ASP A 154 -24.34 -5.16 -6.40
C ASP A 154 -25.71 -4.48 -6.60
N LEU A 155 -26.71 -4.84 -5.80
CA LEU A 155 -28.03 -4.21 -5.82
C LEU A 155 -27.93 -2.75 -5.32
N ILE A 156 -27.24 -2.54 -4.21
CA ILE A 156 -26.97 -1.21 -3.64
C ILE A 156 -26.21 -0.37 -4.68
N ALA A 157 -25.15 -0.89 -5.28
CA ALA A 157 -24.36 -0.19 -6.29
C ALA A 157 -25.21 0.22 -7.50
N ARG A 158 -26.07 -0.66 -8.01
CA ARG A 158 -27.00 -0.33 -9.10
C ARG A 158 -28.03 0.73 -8.72
N PHE A 159 -28.55 0.68 -7.50
CA PHE A 159 -29.51 1.68 -6.99
C PHE A 159 -28.87 3.05 -6.83
N PHE A 160 -27.61 3.11 -6.39
CA PHE A 160 -26.85 4.35 -6.24
C PHE A 160 -26.11 4.81 -7.50
N LYS A 161 -26.15 4.03 -8.60
CA LYS A 161 -25.57 4.38 -9.91
C LYS A 161 -25.94 5.78 -10.43
N PRO A 162 -27.20 6.27 -10.37
CA PRO A 162 -27.52 7.64 -10.81
C PRO A 162 -26.89 8.74 -9.94
N LEU A 163 -26.53 8.42 -8.70
CA LEU A 163 -25.84 9.33 -7.78
C LEU A 163 -24.31 9.12 -7.79
N HIS A 164 -23.80 8.16 -8.57
CA HIS A 164 -22.41 7.74 -8.56
C HIS A 164 -21.47 8.91 -8.82
N GLY A 165 -21.71 9.73 -9.85
CA GLY A 165 -20.86 10.90 -10.15
C GLY A 165 -20.84 11.97 -9.05
N TRP A 166 -21.87 12.06 -8.21
CA TRP A 166 -21.85 12.94 -7.02
C TRP A 166 -21.03 12.33 -5.89
N PHE A 167 -21.17 11.02 -5.66
CA PHE A 167 -20.38 10.26 -4.68
C PHE A 167 -18.90 10.22 -5.07
N GLU A 168 -18.56 9.94 -6.34
CA GLU A 168 -17.20 10.00 -6.90
C GLU A 168 -16.59 11.37 -6.62
N LYS A 169 -17.19 12.47 -7.07
CA LYS A 169 -16.64 13.82 -6.82
C LYS A 169 -16.43 14.13 -5.33
N ARG A 170 -17.31 13.63 -4.46
CA ARG A 170 -17.19 13.81 -3.00
C ARG A 170 -16.11 12.91 -2.43
N PHE A 171 -15.97 11.69 -2.95
CA PHE A 171 -14.95 10.71 -2.58
C PHE A 171 -13.57 11.14 -3.08
N ASP A 172 -13.45 11.57 -4.32
CA ASP A 172 -12.23 12.14 -4.91
C ASP A 172 -11.75 13.32 -4.09
N ARG A 173 -12.61 14.31 -3.81
CA ARG A 173 -12.26 15.45 -2.95
C ARG A 173 -11.89 15.03 -1.52
N TYR A 174 -12.49 13.95 -1.01
CA TYR A 174 -12.17 13.38 0.30
C TYR A 174 -10.82 12.64 0.32
N THR A 175 -10.42 12.11 -0.83
CA THR A 175 -9.27 11.24 -1.06
C THR A 175 -8.05 12.04 -1.53
N GLU A 176 -8.21 13.12 -2.30
CA GLU A 176 -7.15 14.01 -2.77
C GLU A 176 -6.30 14.57 -1.63
N GLY A 177 -6.92 15.06 -0.55
CA GLY A 177 -6.21 15.52 0.65
C GLY A 177 -5.58 14.40 1.49
N ARG A 178 -5.71 13.13 1.05
CA ARG A 178 -5.22 11.93 1.74
C ARG A 178 -4.39 11.00 0.86
N CYS A 179 -4.21 11.38 -0.39
CA CYS A 179 -3.30 10.73 -1.28
C CYS A 179 -1.89 11.18 -0.89
N SER A 180 -1.05 10.18 -0.65
CA SER A 180 0.37 10.35 -0.58
C SER A 180 0.98 9.92 -1.91
N GLU A 181 2.07 10.54 -2.31
CA GLU A 181 2.73 10.33 -3.59
C GLU A 181 4.25 10.29 -3.40
N PHE A 182 4.89 9.28 -3.98
CA PHE A 182 6.32 9.28 -4.28
C PHE A 182 6.48 9.64 -5.77
N ASN A 183 7.12 10.77 -6.08
CA ASN A 183 7.31 11.22 -7.45
C ASN A 183 8.77 11.05 -7.89
N ARG A 184 9.00 10.05 -8.74
CA ARG A 184 10.32 9.71 -9.29
C ARG A 184 10.87 10.83 -10.17
N GLN A 185 10.01 11.49 -10.95
CA GLN A 185 10.44 12.54 -11.88
C GLN A 185 10.96 13.79 -11.19
N THR A 186 10.35 14.18 -10.06
CA THR A 186 10.73 15.38 -9.32
C THR A 186 11.62 15.11 -8.12
N GLY A 187 11.71 13.86 -7.66
CA GLY A 187 12.39 13.49 -6.41
C GLY A 187 11.62 13.91 -5.15
N LEU A 188 10.37 14.36 -5.28
CA LEU A 188 9.55 14.83 -4.17
C LEU A 188 8.67 13.71 -3.61
N VAL A 189 8.41 13.82 -2.31
CA VAL A 189 7.46 12.98 -1.59
C VAL A 189 6.39 13.87 -0.99
N SER A 190 5.14 13.55 -1.27
CA SER A 190 3.95 14.18 -0.70
C SER A 190 3.29 13.18 0.24
N LEU A 191 3.24 13.44 1.55
CA LEU A 191 2.64 12.54 2.53
C LEU A 191 1.42 13.17 3.19
N ALA A 192 0.29 12.49 3.12
CA ALA A 192 -0.96 12.95 3.71
C ALA A 192 -0.90 13.09 5.23
N GLN A 193 -1.25 14.27 5.74
CA GLN A 193 -1.25 14.55 7.18
C GLN A 193 -2.62 14.30 7.86
N GLY A 194 -3.72 14.26 7.11
CA GLY A 194 -5.07 14.01 7.64
C GLY A 194 -6.16 14.87 6.96
N LYS A 195 -7.42 14.75 7.40
CA LYS A 195 -8.61 15.24 6.68
C LYS A 195 -8.65 16.75 6.33
N LYS A 196 -7.87 17.59 7.02
CA LYS A 196 -7.95 19.07 6.91
C LYS A 196 -6.59 19.75 6.72
N LYS A 197 -5.51 18.99 6.58
CA LYS A 197 -4.16 19.54 6.40
C LYS A 197 -3.70 19.27 4.99
N THR A 198 -3.01 20.23 4.39
CA THR A 198 -2.31 20.01 3.13
C THR A 198 -1.30 18.87 3.29
N PRO A 199 -1.07 18.07 2.24
CA PRO A 199 -0.01 17.06 2.24
C PRO A 199 1.33 17.67 2.62
N PHE A 200 2.13 16.91 3.37
CA PHE A 200 3.50 17.29 3.68
C PHE A 200 4.39 16.99 2.46
N VAL A 201 4.92 18.02 1.81
CA VAL A 201 5.79 17.85 0.65
C VAL A 201 7.23 18.14 1.06
N ALA A 202 8.14 17.21 0.78
CA ALA A 202 9.58 17.38 0.95
C ALA A 202 10.36 16.46 -0.01
N PRO A 203 11.63 16.74 -0.30
CA PRO A 203 12.50 15.85 -1.08
C PRO A 203 12.64 14.46 -0.44
N PHE A 204 12.74 13.43 -1.26
CA PHE A 204 12.88 12.03 -0.80
C PHE A 204 14.08 11.82 0.13
N ILE A 205 15.20 12.48 -0.15
CA ILE A 205 16.43 12.42 0.65
C ILE A 205 16.27 12.96 2.09
N GLU A 206 15.17 13.64 2.39
CA GLU A 206 14.88 14.15 3.73
C GLU A 206 14.07 13.18 4.60
N PHE A 207 13.58 12.09 4.02
CA PHE A 207 12.89 11.05 4.75
C PHE A 207 13.86 9.94 5.11
N ASP A 208 13.92 9.57 6.37
CA ASP A 208 14.64 8.41 6.86
C ASP A 208 13.66 7.21 6.94
N GLY A 209 14.09 6.06 6.41
CA GLY A 209 13.37 4.80 6.52
C GLY A 209 13.73 4.07 7.81
N TYR A 210 12.74 3.49 8.48
CA TYR A 210 12.91 2.72 9.71
C TYR A 210 12.10 1.43 9.66
N ILE A 211 12.59 0.41 10.35
CA ILE A 211 11.82 -0.80 10.65
C ILE A 211 11.09 -0.60 11.97
N GLU A 212 9.77 -0.49 11.92
CA GLU A 212 8.92 -0.46 13.11
C GLU A 212 8.48 -1.88 13.47
N ARG A 213 8.71 -2.29 14.72
CA ARG A 213 8.21 -3.56 15.26
C ARG A 213 6.80 -3.41 15.80
N VAL A 214 5.86 -4.15 15.23
CA VAL A 214 4.46 -4.19 15.66
C VAL A 214 4.20 -5.51 16.39
N ILE A 215 3.86 -5.44 17.68
CA ILE A 215 3.51 -6.62 18.48
C ILE A 215 1.99 -6.76 18.46
N GLN A 216 1.49 -7.87 17.92
CA GLN A 216 0.07 -8.21 17.92
C GLN A 216 -0.16 -9.56 18.62
N ARG A 217 -1.41 -9.87 18.97
CA ARG A 217 -1.77 -11.10 19.71
C ARG A 217 -1.34 -12.42 19.01
N GLY A 218 -0.97 -12.37 17.73
CA GLY A 218 -0.53 -13.51 16.94
C GLY A 218 0.97 -13.56 16.61
N GLY A 219 1.78 -12.58 17.06
CA GLY A 219 3.21 -12.59 16.76
C GLY A 219 3.86 -11.21 16.71
N VAL A 220 5.12 -11.23 16.26
CA VAL A 220 5.90 -10.02 16.00
C VAL A 220 5.88 -9.78 14.50
N PHE A 221 5.48 -8.57 14.12
CA PHE A 221 5.47 -8.13 12.74
C PHE A 221 6.33 -6.88 12.58
N TYR A 222 6.65 -6.58 11.33
CA TYR A 222 7.48 -5.45 10.95
C TYR A 222 6.78 -4.66 9.85
N LYS A 223 7.10 -3.38 9.75
CA LYS A 223 6.65 -2.52 8.65
C LYS A 223 7.63 -1.37 8.44
N LEU A 224 7.63 -0.82 7.23
CA LEU A 224 8.41 0.36 6.88
C LEU A 224 7.77 1.63 7.45
N MET A 225 8.52 2.38 8.25
CA MET A 225 8.13 3.70 8.72
C MET A 225 8.99 4.76 8.03
N LEU A 226 8.36 5.83 7.54
CA LEU A 226 9.08 6.99 7.01
C LEU A 226 9.03 8.13 8.01
N VAL A 227 10.18 8.74 8.30
CA VAL A 227 10.29 9.88 9.21
C VAL A 227 10.98 11.02 8.49
N HIS A 228 10.33 12.17 8.43
CA HIS A 228 10.98 13.38 7.91
C HIS A 228 12.03 13.87 8.90
N ARG A 229 13.31 13.87 8.50
CA ARG A 229 14.48 14.12 9.34
C ARG A 229 14.42 15.44 10.10
N TYR A 230 14.04 16.52 9.43
CA TYR A 230 14.13 17.87 10.00
C TYR A 230 12.93 18.26 10.88
N THR A 231 11.76 17.66 10.67
CA THR A 231 10.57 17.96 11.48
C THR A 231 10.25 16.84 12.48
N GLY A 232 10.85 15.66 12.33
CA GLY A 232 10.51 14.46 13.09
C GLY A 232 9.06 14.00 12.86
N ARG A 233 8.50 14.26 11.67
CA ARG A 233 7.13 13.83 11.35
C ARG A 233 7.16 12.40 10.86
N GLU A 234 6.34 11.56 11.47
CA GLU A 234 6.38 10.12 11.26
C GLU A 234 5.15 9.66 10.47
N PHE A 235 5.36 8.69 9.58
CA PHE A 235 4.36 8.18 8.65
C PHE A 235 4.39 6.65 8.67
N HIS A 236 3.48 6.07 9.47
CA HIS A 236 3.45 4.64 9.83
C HIS A 236 2.27 3.84 9.22
N HIS A 237 1.39 4.50 8.48
CA HIS A 237 0.11 3.95 8.01
C HIS A 237 -0.12 4.32 6.54
N THR A 238 0.77 3.84 5.69
CA THR A 238 0.70 4.00 4.25
C THR A 238 0.26 2.66 3.66
N SER A 239 -0.63 2.64 2.66
CA SER A 239 -0.94 1.37 1.97
C SER A 239 0.27 0.78 1.23
N PHE A 240 1.34 1.58 1.06
CA PHE A 240 2.65 1.12 0.62
C PHE A 240 3.33 0.23 1.68
N SER A 241 3.30 0.62 2.97
CA SER A 241 3.97 -0.11 4.05
C SER A 241 3.04 -1.16 4.65
N GLN A 242 3.14 -2.39 4.13
CA GLN A 242 2.38 -3.52 4.63
C GLN A 242 2.99 -4.10 5.90
N THR A 243 2.15 -4.76 6.71
CA THR A 243 2.62 -5.48 7.90
C THR A 243 3.14 -6.84 7.48
N VAL A 244 4.43 -7.09 7.68
CA VAL A 244 5.13 -8.27 7.19
C VAL A 244 5.74 -9.07 8.35
N THR A 245 5.99 -10.36 8.13
CA THR A 245 6.45 -11.27 9.19
C THR A 245 7.97 -11.16 9.44
N HIS A 246 8.74 -10.82 8.41
CA HIS A 246 10.21 -10.81 8.45
C HIS A 246 10.77 -9.39 8.25
N LYS A 247 11.81 -9.02 9.00
CA LYS A 247 12.47 -7.70 8.85
C LYS A 247 13.11 -7.52 7.48
N GLN A 248 13.63 -8.60 6.90
CA GLN A 248 14.30 -8.62 5.61
C GLN A 248 13.36 -8.18 4.48
N GLU A 249 12.05 -8.43 4.62
CA GLU A 249 11.03 -7.91 3.70
C GLU A 249 10.97 -6.38 3.75
N VAL A 250 11.05 -5.79 4.95
CA VAL A 250 11.08 -4.32 5.11
C VAL A 250 12.36 -3.72 4.53
N HIS A 251 13.49 -4.42 4.65
CA HIS A 251 14.73 -4.01 4.01
C HIS A 251 14.62 -4.01 2.48
N ALA A 252 14.14 -5.12 1.88
CA ALA A 252 13.93 -5.23 0.44
C ALA A 252 12.90 -4.20 -0.06
N GLN A 253 11.85 -3.94 0.71
CA GLN A 253 10.85 -2.93 0.38
C GLN A 253 11.44 -1.51 0.35
N TRP A 254 12.33 -1.18 1.30
CA TRP A 254 13.02 0.10 1.32
C TRP A 254 14.05 0.21 0.19
N ASP A 255 14.76 -0.87 -0.13
CA ASP A 255 15.66 -0.95 -1.28
C ASP A 255 14.91 -0.71 -2.60
N MET A 256 13.81 -1.43 -2.83
CA MET A 256 12.91 -1.26 -3.97
C MET A 256 12.38 0.17 -4.07
N LEU A 257 11.94 0.78 -2.96
CA LEU A 257 11.44 2.16 -2.97
C LEU A 257 12.55 3.14 -3.39
N GLN A 258 13.77 2.96 -2.89
CA GLN A 258 14.88 3.83 -3.26
C GLN A 258 15.26 3.66 -4.73
N ARG A 259 15.34 2.42 -5.25
CA ARG A 259 15.57 2.17 -6.68
C ARG A 259 14.47 2.75 -7.56
N TYR A 260 13.21 2.68 -7.10
CA TYR A 260 12.09 3.36 -7.74
C TYR A 260 12.24 4.88 -7.75
N MET A 261 12.81 5.50 -6.70
CA MET A 261 13.03 6.95 -6.68
C MET A 261 14.30 7.37 -7.42
N ASP A 262 15.28 6.48 -7.55
CA ASP A 262 16.56 6.76 -8.18
C ASP A 262 16.45 6.71 -9.70
N VAL A 263 16.55 7.89 -10.34
CA VAL A 263 16.44 8.03 -11.80
C VAL A 263 17.69 7.56 -12.56
N SER A 264 18.75 7.13 -11.86
CA SER A 264 19.91 6.45 -12.46
C SER A 264 19.71 4.94 -12.57
N GLN A 265 18.80 4.36 -11.79
CA GLN A 265 18.48 2.94 -11.81
C GLN A 265 17.26 2.65 -12.70
N PRO A 266 17.16 1.46 -13.32
CA PRO A 266 15.89 1.04 -13.92
C PRO A 266 14.80 0.92 -12.84
N LEU A 267 13.53 1.00 -13.24
CA LEU A 267 12.42 0.72 -12.35
C LEU A 267 12.55 -0.69 -11.75
N PRO A 268 12.19 -0.88 -10.47
CA PRO A 268 12.12 -2.20 -9.86
C PRO A 268 11.27 -3.16 -10.68
N ASP A 269 11.68 -4.42 -10.71
CA ASP A 269 11.01 -5.44 -11.48
C ASP A 269 9.84 -6.05 -10.69
N VAL A 270 8.74 -5.31 -10.65
CA VAL A 270 7.53 -5.69 -9.91
C VAL A 270 6.29 -5.68 -10.81
N PRO A 271 5.29 -6.56 -10.56
CA PRO A 271 4.06 -6.64 -11.34
C PRO A 271 3.37 -5.28 -11.52
N CYS A 272 3.36 -4.46 -10.48
CA CYS A 272 2.70 -3.15 -10.48
C CYS A 272 3.34 -2.13 -11.45
N LEU A 273 4.59 -2.32 -11.86
CA LEU A 273 5.31 -1.40 -12.75
C LEU A 273 5.43 -1.93 -14.17
N GLU A 274 5.20 -3.23 -14.39
CA GLU A 274 5.34 -3.89 -15.69
C GLU A 274 4.70 -3.12 -16.86
N PRO A 275 3.45 -2.62 -16.77
CA PRO A 275 2.80 -1.94 -17.89
C PRO A 275 3.39 -0.56 -18.26
N PHE A 276 4.36 -0.06 -17.49
CA PHE A 276 4.95 1.26 -17.66
C PHE A 276 6.46 1.25 -17.91
N ARG A 277 7.10 0.08 -17.88
CA ARG A 277 8.56 -0.05 -17.99
C ARG A 277 9.11 0.53 -19.29
N ASP A 278 8.37 0.37 -20.39
CA ASP A 278 8.68 0.93 -21.71
C ASP A 278 8.64 2.46 -21.77
N ARG A 279 7.95 3.11 -20.82
CA ARG A 279 7.77 4.57 -20.76
C ARG A 279 8.88 5.27 -19.98
N ASP A 280 9.59 4.55 -19.11
CA ASP A 280 10.76 5.09 -18.42
C ASP A 280 12.01 4.92 -19.30
N PRO A 281 12.73 6.00 -19.65
CA PRO A 281 13.82 5.91 -20.62
C PRO A 281 14.99 5.03 -20.16
N VAL A 282 15.34 5.07 -18.86
CA VAL A 282 16.43 4.26 -18.28
C VAL A 282 16.03 2.80 -18.28
N THR A 283 14.80 2.51 -17.86
CA THR A 283 14.24 1.16 -17.81
C THR A 283 14.08 0.57 -19.20
N ALA A 284 13.55 1.32 -20.17
CA ALA A 284 13.39 0.86 -21.55
C ALA A 284 14.74 0.52 -22.22
N GLU A 285 15.80 1.29 -21.93
CA GLU A 285 17.13 0.95 -22.41
C GLU A 285 17.68 -0.31 -21.73
N HIS A 286 17.52 -0.43 -20.42
CA HIS A 286 17.94 -1.60 -19.65
C HIS A 286 17.23 -2.87 -20.12
N ASP A 287 15.90 -2.86 -20.19
CA ASP A 287 15.07 -3.99 -20.60
C ASP A 287 15.39 -4.45 -22.03
N ARG A 288 15.64 -3.51 -22.95
CA ARG A 288 16.07 -3.81 -24.32
C ARG A 288 17.44 -4.50 -24.38
N LYS A 289 18.38 -4.13 -23.49
CA LYS A 289 19.70 -4.79 -23.41
C LYS A 289 19.60 -6.19 -22.83
N MET A 290 18.71 -6.38 -21.84
CA MET A 290 18.52 -7.66 -21.16
C MET A 290 17.56 -8.61 -21.89
N GLY A 291 16.80 -8.11 -22.88
CA GLY A 291 15.79 -8.91 -23.59
C GLY A 291 14.61 -9.30 -22.70
N ARG A 292 14.25 -8.45 -21.73
CA ARG A 292 13.20 -8.72 -20.75
C ARG A 292 11.82 -8.78 -21.41
N ASP A 293 11.02 -9.78 -21.06
CA ASP A 293 9.65 -9.92 -21.53
C ASP A 293 8.75 -8.77 -20.97
N PRO A 294 8.08 -7.98 -21.83
CA PRO A 294 7.14 -6.94 -21.40
C PRO A 294 5.88 -7.43 -20.66
N ARG A 295 5.57 -8.73 -20.72
CA ARG A 295 4.42 -9.36 -20.06
C ARG A 295 4.82 -10.43 -19.04
N TYR A 296 6.09 -10.44 -18.61
CA TYR A 296 6.65 -11.44 -17.69
C TYR A 296 5.69 -11.77 -16.54
N TRP A 297 5.33 -10.81 -15.69
CA TRP A 297 4.49 -11.01 -14.50
C TRP A 297 3.04 -11.38 -14.81
N ARG A 298 2.49 -10.82 -15.88
CA ARG A 298 1.10 -11.05 -16.28
C ARG A 298 0.85 -12.44 -16.85
N ASP A 299 1.83 -12.98 -17.57
CA ASP A 299 1.73 -14.28 -18.24
C ASP A 299 2.39 -15.42 -17.43
N LEU A 300 3.06 -15.09 -16.31
CA LEU A 300 3.71 -16.02 -15.39
C LEU A 300 2.71 -16.93 -14.64
N ASP A 301 3.03 -18.21 -14.51
CA ASP A 301 2.38 -19.08 -13.53
C ASP A 301 2.99 -18.80 -12.14
N ILE A 302 2.23 -18.09 -11.31
CA ILE A 302 2.73 -17.61 -10.01
C ILE A 302 3.03 -18.76 -9.04
N GLU A 303 2.30 -19.87 -9.10
CA GLU A 303 2.51 -20.99 -8.19
C GLU A 303 3.80 -21.73 -8.57
N ALA A 304 4.01 -21.97 -9.86
CA ALA A 304 5.26 -22.53 -10.36
C ALA A 304 6.45 -21.60 -10.08
N TRP A 305 6.26 -20.28 -10.19
CA TRP A 305 7.30 -19.30 -9.89
C TRP A 305 7.69 -19.30 -8.41
N LYS A 306 6.72 -19.36 -7.48
CA LYS A 306 6.96 -19.44 -6.03
C LYS A 306 7.83 -20.64 -5.67
N GLU A 307 7.66 -21.78 -6.35
CA GLU A 307 8.47 -22.99 -6.12
C GLU A 307 9.89 -22.91 -6.71
N GLY A 308 10.10 -22.08 -7.75
CA GLY A 308 11.37 -21.94 -8.46
C GLY A 308 12.09 -20.63 -8.14
N GLU A 309 11.99 -19.67 -9.07
CA GLU A 309 12.65 -18.36 -8.99
C GLU A 309 12.27 -17.58 -7.73
N GLY A 310 11.00 -17.65 -7.31
CA GLY A 310 10.50 -17.03 -6.09
C GLY A 310 11.13 -17.61 -4.83
N ALA A 311 11.30 -18.93 -4.75
CA ALA A 311 12.02 -19.56 -3.63
C ALA A 311 13.50 -19.15 -3.59
N ALA A 312 14.14 -19.01 -4.75
CA ALA A 312 15.51 -18.51 -4.84
C ALA A 312 15.62 -17.05 -4.42
N LEU A 313 14.66 -16.19 -4.83
CA LEU A 313 14.57 -14.80 -4.41
C LEU A 313 14.36 -14.69 -2.90
N LEU A 314 13.40 -15.44 -2.34
CA LEU A 314 13.14 -15.46 -0.91
C LEU A 314 14.39 -15.86 -0.12
N LYS A 315 15.09 -16.90 -0.60
CA LYS A 315 16.36 -17.32 0.02
C LYS A 315 17.41 -16.22 -0.06
N ALA A 316 17.61 -15.60 -1.23
CA ALA A 316 18.55 -14.50 -1.40
C ALA A 316 18.22 -13.33 -0.46
N GLN A 317 16.94 -12.97 -0.35
CA GLN A 317 16.45 -11.94 0.56
C GLN A 317 16.72 -12.26 2.03
N MET A 318 16.55 -13.52 2.45
CA MET A 318 16.80 -13.94 3.83
C MET A 318 18.30 -14.01 4.16
N ASP A 319 19.11 -14.48 3.21
CA ASP A 319 20.55 -14.71 3.36
C ASP A 319 21.38 -13.42 3.17
N TYR A 320 20.81 -12.39 2.55
CA TYR A 320 21.52 -11.13 2.28
C TYR A 320 21.95 -10.42 3.57
N PRO A 321 23.20 -9.94 3.68
CA PRO A 321 23.73 -9.33 4.89
C PRO A 321 23.28 -7.85 5.03
N TRP A 322 21.98 -7.62 5.22
CA TRP A 322 21.36 -6.28 5.27
C TRP A 322 22.03 -5.31 6.27
N GLN A 323 22.60 -5.82 7.36
CA GLN A 323 23.29 -5.01 8.38
C GLN A 323 24.64 -4.45 7.91
N GLN A 324 25.21 -4.98 6.83
CA GLN A 324 26.50 -4.54 6.29
C GLN A 324 26.36 -3.44 5.24
N GLN A 325 25.14 -3.10 4.83
CA GLN A 325 24.88 -2.05 3.86
C GLN A 325 25.40 -0.69 4.35
N ARG A 326 26.06 0.01 3.44
CA ARG A 326 26.61 1.33 3.71
C ARG A 326 25.57 2.41 3.43
N CYS A 327 25.32 3.27 4.41
CA CYS A 327 24.50 4.45 4.16
C CYS A 327 25.31 5.56 3.48
N LEU A 328 25.08 5.80 2.18
CA LEU A 328 25.73 6.87 1.41
C LEU A 328 25.29 8.28 1.84
N LEU A 329 24.11 8.38 2.45
CA LEU A 329 23.56 9.63 2.94
C LEU A 329 24.22 10.10 4.25
N THR A 330 24.52 9.19 5.18
CA THR A 330 25.03 9.55 6.52
C THR A 330 26.30 10.43 6.47
N PRO A 331 27.32 10.13 5.64
CA PRO A 331 28.51 10.99 5.52
C PRO A 331 28.24 12.41 4.98
N ARG A 332 27.09 12.64 4.33
CA ARG A 332 26.70 13.94 3.75
C ARG A 332 26.02 14.87 4.76
N LEU A 333 25.61 14.34 5.92
CA LEU A 333 24.93 15.11 6.96
C LEU A 333 25.90 16.05 7.68
N GLY A 334 25.46 17.29 7.93
CA GLY A 334 26.24 18.31 8.63
C GLY A 334 27.24 19.06 7.75
N GLN A 335 27.25 18.83 6.44
CA GLN A 335 28.16 19.49 5.50
C GLN A 335 27.71 20.91 5.11
N VAL A 336 26.45 21.26 5.36
CA VAL A 336 25.88 22.57 5.02
C VAL A 336 24.91 23.04 6.11
N GLU A 337 24.78 24.35 6.28
CA GLU A 337 23.80 24.94 7.20
C GLU A 337 22.38 24.85 6.64
N MET A 338 21.37 24.76 7.51
CA MET A 338 19.97 24.62 7.11
C MET A 338 19.46 25.82 6.29
N ALA A 339 19.95 27.03 6.57
CA ALA A 339 19.58 28.23 5.81
C ALA A 339 20.04 28.13 4.35
N VAL A 340 21.31 27.80 4.14
CA VAL A 340 21.91 27.62 2.80
C VAL A 340 21.23 26.48 2.04
N TYR A 341 20.95 25.37 2.72
CA TYR A 341 20.24 24.25 2.11
C TYR A 341 18.84 24.63 1.60
N ARG A 342 18.12 25.49 2.34
CA ARG A 342 16.79 25.96 1.92
C ARG A 342 16.84 26.92 0.73
N GLU A 343 17.88 27.75 0.62
CA GLU A 343 18.09 28.62 -0.53
C GLU A 343 18.39 27.83 -1.80
N GLN A 344 19.03 26.67 -1.67
CA GLN A 344 19.35 25.77 -2.77
C GLN A 344 18.16 24.90 -3.21
N ARG A 345 17.07 24.85 -2.44
CA ARG A 345 15.88 24.08 -2.86
C ARG A 345 15.22 24.76 -4.07
N PRO A 346 14.80 23.98 -5.08
CA PRO A 346 14.01 24.52 -6.19
C PRO A 346 12.74 25.20 -5.65
N THR A 347 12.43 26.38 -6.19
CA THR A 347 11.35 27.27 -5.76
C THR A 347 9.95 26.65 -5.92
N SER A 348 9.83 25.50 -6.60
CA SER A 348 8.57 24.71 -6.67
C SER A 348 8.11 24.15 -5.32
N MET A 349 8.89 24.33 -4.25
CA MET A 349 8.56 23.96 -2.87
C MET A 349 8.17 25.14 -1.95
N ALA A 350 8.12 26.38 -2.46
CA ALA A 350 7.79 27.58 -1.68
C ALA A 350 6.28 27.86 -1.58
#